data_AF-A0A2S5UZU9-F1
#
_entry.id   AF-A0A2S5UZU9-F1
#
_cell.length_a   1.000
_cell.length_b   1.000
_cell.length_c   1.000
_cell.angle_alpha   90.00
_cell.angle_beta   90.00
_cell.angle_gamma   90.00
#
_symmetry.space_group_name_H-M   'P 1'
#
loop_
_entity.id
_entity.type
_entity.pdbx_description
1 polymer ?
#
loop_
_entity_poly.entity_id
_entity_poly.type
_entity_poly.pdbx_seq_one_letter_code
_entity_poly.pdbx_strand_id
1 'polypeptide(L)'
;MCGKLDKITAQAPPVSGRSVSSQTRSRARVDCMPPTAKPQRLSGALLRAARELRGWSQQRVAEELGAGRGSVAAWERGTVAAQWRTTVEGLLGEELARAEAGEQPQPMTGTEFRGLREGAGLSREELAIQLGVSVATLSDWEISSELPLARAAEARHLFAAMKSPEPGRAGSDERTSLSAYTLAELAEEIARRAREES
;
A
#
# COMPACT_ATOMS: atom_id res chain seq x y z
N MET A 1 -14.47 20.31 -79.00
CA MET A 1 -13.42 21.15 -78.36
C MET A 1 -12.41 20.19 -77.75
N CYS A 2 -11.29 19.90 -78.42
CA CYS A 2 -9.93 20.42 -78.12
C CYS A 2 -9.56 20.32 -76.62
N GLY A 3 -8.49 19.67 -76.16
CA GLY A 3 -7.31 19.01 -76.78
C GLY A 3 -6.74 17.94 -75.80
N LYS A 4 -6.13 16.84 -76.26
CA LYS A 4 -4.69 16.64 -76.57
C LYS A 4 -3.76 16.83 -75.35
N LEU A 5 -3.24 15.72 -74.82
CA LEU A 5 -1.86 15.18 -74.97
C LEU A 5 -0.94 15.76 -73.86
N ASP A 6 -0.09 15.02 -73.13
CA ASP A 6 0.87 14.04 -73.61
C ASP A 6 1.28 12.98 -72.57
N LYS A 7 1.77 11.88 -73.13
CA LYS A 7 2.39 10.70 -72.52
C LYS A 7 3.69 11.05 -71.80
N ILE A 8 3.94 10.40 -70.65
CA ILE A 8 5.30 10.25 -70.10
C ILE A 8 5.64 8.76 -70.07
N THR A 9 6.65 8.41 -70.85
CA THR A 9 7.26 7.10 -71.02
C THR A 9 8.12 6.74 -69.81
N ALA A 10 8.02 5.47 -69.39
CA ALA A 10 8.81 4.83 -68.34
C ALA A 10 10.26 4.56 -68.76
N GLN A 11 11.22 4.60 -67.82
CA GLN A 11 12.28 3.57 -67.73
C GLN A 11 13.13 3.69 -66.44
N ALA A 12 13.41 2.54 -65.83
CA ALA A 12 14.54 2.26 -64.92
C ALA A 12 14.94 0.80 -65.17
N PRO A 13 16.07 0.27 -64.64
CA PRO A 13 17.45 0.77 -64.44
C PRO A 13 18.46 -0.13 -65.22
N PRO A 14 19.80 -0.08 -65.00
CA PRO A 14 20.39 -1.02 -64.03
C PRO A 14 21.73 -0.63 -63.34
N VAL A 15 21.89 -1.19 -62.13
CA VAL A 15 23.05 -1.76 -61.37
C VAL A 15 24.49 -1.19 -61.38
N SER A 16 24.99 -1.08 -60.13
CA SER A 16 26.33 -1.43 -59.62
C SER A 16 27.56 -0.55 -59.87
N GLY A 17 28.02 0.08 -58.79
CA GLY A 17 29.40 0.57 -58.60
C GLY A 17 29.79 0.52 -57.11
N ARG A 18 30.88 -0.19 -56.80
CA ARG A 18 31.43 -0.44 -55.45
C ARG A 18 32.08 0.80 -54.81
N SER A 19 31.85 0.92 -53.50
CA SER A 19 32.78 1.21 -52.38
C SER A 19 34.01 2.13 -52.59
N VAL A 20 34.12 3.18 -51.75
CA VAL A 20 35.29 3.39 -50.86
C VAL A 20 34.93 4.29 -49.67
N SER A 21 35.41 3.85 -48.50
CA SER A 21 35.36 4.51 -47.20
C SER A 21 35.96 5.91 -47.20
N SER A 22 35.35 6.84 -46.46
CA SER A 22 36.08 7.95 -45.83
C SER A 22 35.39 8.34 -44.53
N GLN A 23 36.18 8.17 -43.48
CA GLN A 23 35.88 8.39 -42.09
C GLN A 23 35.80 9.90 -41.82
N THR A 24 34.64 10.39 -41.39
CA THR A 24 34.52 11.69 -40.70
C THR A 24 33.78 11.48 -39.38
N ARG A 25 34.57 11.50 -38.29
CA ARG A 25 34.09 11.79 -36.94
C ARG A 25 33.31 13.10 -36.98
N SER A 26 32.06 13.11 -36.52
CA SER A 26 31.55 14.24 -35.73
C SER A 26 30.21 13.93 -35.07
N ARG A 27 30.31 13.85 -33.73
CA ARG A 27 29.29 14.18 -32.73
C ARG A 27 27.87 13.66 -33.02
N ALA A 28 27.62 12.45 -32.53
CA ALA A 28 26.33 12.13 -31.95
C ALA A 28 25.98 13.25 -30.96
N ARG A 29 25.01 14.09 -31.32
CA ARG A 29 24.33 14.94 -30.35
C ARG A 29 23.67 13.98 -29.37
N VAL A 30 23.91 14.24 -28.10
CA VAL A 30 23.29 13.56 -26.98
C VAL A 30 21.82 13.96 -26.98
N ASP A 31 21.02 13.35 -27.83
CA ASP A 31 19.56 13.32 -27.67
C ASP A 31 19.21 12.13 -26.77
N CYS A 32 19.75 12.18 -25.54
CA CYS A 32 19.39 11.29 -24.44
C CYS A 32 19.18 12.15 -23.20
N MET A 33 18.21 13.06 -23.28
CA MET A 33 17.54 13.52 -22.07
C MET A 33 16.21 12.76 -22.04
N PRO A 34 15.99 11.81 -21.11
CA PRO A 34 14.66 11.28 -20.93
C PRO A 34 13.72 12.47 -20.70
N PRO A 35 12.50 12.48 -21.26
CA PRO A 35 11.55 13.51 -20.90
C PRO A 35 11.49 13.51 -19.38
N THR A 36 11.82 14.65 -18.76
CA THR A 36 11.65 14.84 -17.33
C THR A 36 10.16 14.71 -17.08
N ALA A 37 9.73 13.47 -16.82
CA ALA A 37 8.36 13.17 -16.48
C ALA A 37 8.07 14.06 -15.29
N LYS A 38 7.13 15.01 -15.45
CA LYS A 38 6.61 15.77 -14.31
C LYS A 38 6.28 14.74 -13.23
N PRO A 39 6.70 14.93 -11.96
CA PRO A 39 6.46 13.94 -10.92
C PRO A 39 4.98 13.59 -10.99
N GLN A 40 4.70 12.35 -11.39
CA GLN A 40 3.33 11.98 -11.69
C GLN A 40 2.53 12.25 -10.42
N ARG A 41 1.41 12.94 -10.57
CA ARG A 41 0.59 13.35 -9.44
C ARG A 41 -0.06 12.09 -8.88
N LEU A 42 0.13 11.81 -7.58
CA LEU A 42 -0.53 10.64 -6.96
C LEU A 42 -2.04 10.88 -6.95
N SER A 43 -2.78 10.04 -7.66
CA SER A 43 -4.22 10.22 -7.79
C SER A 43 -4.93 9.96 -6.46
N GLY A 44 -5.95 10.75 -6.17
CA GLY A 44 -6.78 10.61 -4.97
C GLY A 44 -7.55 9.30 -4.92
N ALA A 45 -8.07 8.86 -6.08
CA ALA A 45 -8.77 7.59 -6.20
C ALA A 45 -7.85 6.42 -5.84
N LEU A 46 -6.58 6.49 -6.24
CA LEU A 46 -5.60 5.45 -5.91
C LEU A 46 -5.27 5.45 -4.41
N LEU A 47 -5.08 6.61 -3.80
CA LEU A 47 -4.94 6.72 -2.34
C LEU A 47 -6.13 6.10 -1.60
N ARG A 48 -7.36 6.40 -2.07
CA ARG A 48 -8.58 5.83 -1.49
C ARG A 48 -8.60 4.31 -1.58
N ALA A 49 -8.32 3.76 -2.76
CA ALA A 49 -8.31 2.31 -2.97
C ALA A 49 -7.24 1.63 -2.11
N ALA A 50 -6.02 2.18 -2.04
CA ALA A 50 -4.96 1.68 -1.19
C ALA A 50 -5.33 1.70 0.30
N ARG A 51 -5.94 2.79 0.76
CA ARG A 51 -6.46 2.91 2.12
C ARG A 51 -7.50 1.83 2.42
N GLU A 52 -8.44 1.60 1.49
CA GLU A 52 -9.51 0.62 1.65
C GLU A 52 -9.00 -0.82 1.61
N LEU A 53 -7.98 -1.11 0.78
CA LEU A 53 -7.26 -2.39 0.81
C LEU A 53 -6.60 -2.65 2.17
N ARG A 54 -6.07 -1.61 2.81
CA ARG A 54 -5.53 -1.70 4.17
C ARG A 54 -6.60 -1.79 5.27
N GLY A 55 -7.86 -1.56 4.92
CA GLY A 55 -8.96 -1.43 5.86
C GLY A 55 -8.92 -0.15 6.72
N TRP A 56 -8.13 0.84 6.31
CA TRP A 56 -7.94 2.05 7.11
C TRP A 56 -9.04 3.09 6.88
N SER A 57 -9.34 3.86 7.92
CA SER A 57 -10.19 5.04 7.81
C SER A 57 -9.38 6.26 7.34
N GLN A 58 -10.06 7.29 6.81
CA GLN A 58 -9.39 8.56 6.46
C GLN A 58 -8.73 9.20 7.68
N GLN A 59 -9.33 9.02 8.86
CA GLN A 59 -8.80 9.50 10.13
C GLN A 59 -7.49 8.79 10.48
N ARG A 60 -7.41 7.47 10.29
CA ARG A 60 -6.18 6.72 10.55
C ARG A 60 -5.04 7.15 9.62
N VAL A 61 -5.31 7.31 8.32
CA VAL A 61 -4.31 7.84 7.38
C VAL A 61 -3.85 9.25 7.79
N ALA A 62 -4.77 10.09 8.27
CA ALA A 62 -4.44 11.42 8.74
C ALA A 62 -3.52 11.38 9.96
N GLU A 63 -3.80 10.51 10.94
CA GLU A 63 -2.98 10.31 12.14
C GLU A 63 -1.58 9.82 11.81
N GLU A 64 -1.46 8.79 10.97
CA GLU A 64 -0.16 8.21 10.56
C GLU A 64 0.69 9.19 9.77
N LEU A 65 0.06 10.09 9.00
CA LEU A 65 0.76 11.14 8.25
C LEU A 65 0.99 12.41 9.08
N GLY A 66 0.33 12.58 10.24
CA GLY A 66 0.28 13.88 10.93
C GLY A 66 -0.44 14.98 10.12
N ALA A 67 -1.37 14.59 9.25
CA ALA A 67 -2.19 15.49 8.45
C ALA A 67 -3.59 15.67 9.06
N GLY A 68 -4.36 16.66 8.56
CA GLY A 68 -5.77 16.77 8.92
C GLY A 68 -6.65 15.77 8.14
N ARG A 69 -7.65 15.17 8.78
CA ARG A 69 -8.64 14.30 8.10
C ARG A 69 -9.29 14.99 6.89
N GLY A 70 -9.59 16.28 7.01
CA GLY A 70 -10.14 17.08 5.91
C GLY A 70 -9.20 17.18 4.71
N SER A 71 -7.89 17.19 4.94
CA SER A 71 -6.86 17.17 3.89
C SER A 71 -6.85 15.84 3.16
N VAL A 72 -6.90 14.71 3.89
CA VAL A 72 -6.99 13.37 3.30
C VAL A 72 -8.26 13.24 2.45
N ALA A 73 -9.41 13.68 2.98
CA ALA A 73 -10.66 13.66 2.23
C ALA A 73 -10.60 14.53 0.95
N ALA A 74 -9.93 15.68 0.99
CA ALA A 74 -9.71 16.52 -0.18
C ALA A 74 -8.78 15.86 -1.21
N TRP A 75 -7.73 15.19 -0.76
CA TRP A 75 -6.81 14.46 -1.65
C TRP A 75 -7.51 13.30 -2.33
N GLU A 76 -8.30 12.50 -1.61
CA GLU A 76 -9.04 11.36 -2.18
C GLU A 76 -10.01 11.76 -3.29
N ARG A 77 -10.56 12.99 -3.25
CA ARG A 77 -11.42 13.53 -4.30
C ARG A 77 -10.65 14.08 -5.52
N GLY A 78 -9.34 14.24 -5.42
CA GLY A 78 -8.54 14.89 -6.46
C GLY A 78 -7.15 14.29 -6.55
N THR A 79 -6.17 15.02 -6.06
CA THR A 79 -4.77 14.61 -6.10
C THR A 79 -4.12 14.88 -4.75
N VAL A 80 -3.27 13.96 -4.32
CA VAL A 80 -2.42 14.16 -3.14
C VAL A 80 -1.50 15.36 -3.38
N ALA A 81 -1.42 16.25 -2.41
CA ALA A 81 -0.53 17.39 -2.48
C ALA A 81 0.93 16.92 -2.63
N ALA A 82 1.71 17.58 -3.49
CA ALA A 82 3.04 17.12 -3.90
C ALA A 82 4.00 16.87 -2.72
N GLN A 83 3.96 17.73 -1.71
CA GLN A 83 4.76 17.61 -0.48
C GLN A 83 4.44 16.36 0.36
N TRP A 84 3.24 15.78 0.20
CA TRP A 84 2.79 14.59 0.92
C TRP A 84 3.01 13.30 0.13
N ARG A 85 3.40 13.38 -1.14
CA ARG A 85 3.51 12.22 -2.04
C ARG A 85 4.45 11.16 -1.46
N THR A 86 5.68 11.54 -1.15
CA THR A 86 6.70 10.58 -0.67
C THR A 86 6.29 9.94 0.66
N THR A 87 5.66 10.69 1.57
CA THR A 87 5.18 10.15 2.84
C THR A 87 4.04 9.17 2.63
N VAL A 88 3.10 9.48 1.73
CA VAL A 88 1.99 8.57 1.38
C VAL A 88 2.51 7.31 0.69
N GLU A 89 3.46 7.44 -0.23
CA GLU A 89 4.12 6.31 -0.89
C GLU A 89 4.90 5.44 0.09
N GLY A 90 5.58 6.03 1.07
CA GLY A 90 6.27 5.28 2.11
C GLY A 90 5.31 4.55 3.05
N LEU A 91 4.14 5.13 3.34
CA LEU A 91 3.16 4.55 4.27
C LEU A 91 2.28 3.46 3.64
N LEU A 92 1.88 3.64 2.38
CA LEU A 92 0.89 2.80 1.68
C LEU A 92 1.44 2.23 0.36
N GLY A 93 2.75 2.18 0.16
CA GLY A 93 3.36 1.83 -1.14
C GLY A 93 2.93 0.48 -1.70
N GLU A 94 2.87 -0.55 -0.85
CA GLU A 94 2.42 -1.89 -1.25
C GLU A 94 0.93 -1.91 -1.61
N GLU A 95 0.10 -1.21 -0.84
CA GLU A 95 -1.33 -1.06 -1.12
C GLU A 95 -1.58 -0.24 -2.38
N LEU A 96 -0.79 0.80 -2.62
CA LEU A 96 -0.85 1.62 -3.83
C LEU A 96 -0.55 0.78 -5.05
N ALA A 97 0.51 -0.03 -5.03
CA ALA A 97 0.85 -0.92 -6.14
C ALA A 97 -0.27 -1.94 -6.42
N ARG A 98 -0.86 -2.53 -5.37
CA ARG A 98 -2.01 -3.45 -5.49
C ARG A 98 -3.25 -2.77 -6.04
N ALA A 99 -3.55 -1.56 -5.57
CA ALA A 99 -4.65 -0.75 -6.07
C ALA A 99 -4.44 -0.34 -7.55
N GLU A 100 -3.21 -0.02 -7.97
CA GLU A 100 -2.88 0.27 -9.37
C GLU A 100 -3.10 -0.96 -10.25
N ALA A 101 -2.82 -2.16 -9.72
CA ALA A 101 -3.12 -3.42 -10.38
C ALA A 101 -4.63 -3.77 -10.41
N GLY A 102 -5.49 -2.92 -9.82
CA GLY A 102 -6.94 -3.10 -9.79
C GLY A 102 -7.44 -4.05 -8.71
N GLU A 103 -6.61 -4.39 -7.72
CA GLU A 103 -7.03 -5.21 -6.59
C GLU A 103 -8.11 -4.48 -5.77
N GLN A 104 -9.11 -5.24 -5.34
CA GLN A 104 -10.19 -4.77 -4.49
C GLN A 104 -10.18 -5.53 -3.16
N PRO A 105 -10.55 -4.90 -2.04
CA PRO A 105 -10.68 -5.60 -0.79
C PRO A 105 -11.71 -6.71 -0.94
N GLN A 106 -11.40 -7.89 -0.42
CA GLN A 106 -12.26 -9.07 -0.56
C GLN A 106 -13.26 -9.14 0.60
N PRO A 107 -14.51 -9.60 0.36
CA PRO A 107 -15.44 -9.86 1.46
C PRO A 107 -14.90 -10.99 2.34
N MET A 108 -15.30 -11.01 3.61
CA MET A 108 -14.95 -12.08 4.56
C MET A 108 -16.21 -12.48 5.31
N THR A 109 -16.45 -13.78 5.42
CA THR A 109 -17.57 -14.33 6.19
C THR A 109 -17.25 -14.36 7.68
N GLY A 110 -18.27 -14.38 8.54
CA GLY A 110 -18.09 -14.52 9.99
C GLY A 110 -17.35 -15.80 10.38
N THR A 111 -17.62 -16.90 9.68
CA THR A 111 -16.95 -18.18 9.90
C THR A 111 -15.46 -18.11 9.57
N GLU A 112 -15.08 -17.47 8.46
CA GLU A 112 -13.67 -17.26 8.10
C GLU A 112 -12.97 -16.35 9.12
N PHE A 113 -13.63 -15.26 9.51
CA PHE A 113 -13.11 -14.33 10.53
C PHE A 113 -12.87 -15.03 11.87
N ARG A 114 -13.83 -15.85 12.31
CA ARG A 114 -13.70 -16.67 13.52
C ARG A 114 -12.55 -17.67 13.41
N GLY A 115 -12.42 -18.33 12.26
CA GLY A 115 -11.32 -19.28 12.01
C GLY A 115 -9.95 -18.61 12.05
N LEU A 116 -9.81 -17.38 11.54
CA LEU A 116 -8.58 -16.60 11.64
C LEU A 116 -8.25 -16.23 13.09
N ARG A 117 -9.25 -15.80 13.86
CA ARG A 117 -9.07 -15.49 15.29
C ARG A 117 -8.61 -16.72 16.08
N GLU A 118 -9.32 -17.83 15.92
CA GLU A 118 -9.01 -19.09 16.63
C GLU A 118 -7.64 -19.64 16.19
N GLY A 119 -7.31 -19.56 14.89
CA GLY A 119 -5.99 -19.95 14.37
C GLY A 119 -4.85 -19.05 14.85
N ALA A 120 -5.14 -17.80 15.22
CA ALA A 120 -4.20 -16.88 15.86
C ALA A 120 -4.13 -17.05 17.40
N GLY A 121 -4.96 -17.92 17.99
CA GLY A 121 -5.02 -18.14 19.43
C GLY A 121 -5.59 -16.98 20.25
N LEU A 122 -6.32 -16.06 19.61
CA LEU A 122 -6.86 -14.86 20.27
C LEU A 122 -8.24 -15.11 20.88
N SER A 123 -8.46 -14.60 22.09
CA SER A 123 -9.79 -14.42 22.65
C SER A 123 -10.56 -13.33 21.90
N ARG A 124 -11.88 -13.28 22.11
CA ARG A 124 -12.71 -12.22 21.52
C ARG A 124 -12.38 -10.87 22.12
N GLU A 125 -12.08 -10.84 23.42
CA GLU A 125 -11.73 -9.65 24.18
C GLU A 125 -10.44 -9.03 23.65
N GLU A 126 -9.39 -9.84 23.45
CA GLU A 126 -8.13 -9.38 22.89
C GLU A 126 -8.30 -8.83 21.48
N LEU A 127 -9.04 -9.54 20.61
CA LEU A 127 -9.27 -9.09 19.25
C LEU A 127 -10.13 -7.81 19.22
N ALA A 128 -11.11 -7.69 20.11
CA ALA A 128 -11.97 -6.51 20.23
C ALA A 128 -11.16 -5.26 20.58
N ILE A 129 -10.23 -5.39 21.53
CA ILE A 129 -9.29 -4.34 21.91
C ILE A 129 -8.43 -3.95 20.71
N GLN A 130 -7.85 -4.92 20.00
CA GLN A 130 -6.97 -4.63 18.87
C GLN A 130 -7.70 -3.95 17.70
N LEU A 131 -8.97 -4.29 17.46
CA LEU A 131 -9.79 -3.68 16.40
C LEU A 131 -10.55 -2.42 16.86
N GLY A 132 -10.46 -2.06 18.14
CA GLY A 132 -11.17 -0.92 18.72
C GLY A 132 -12.69 -1.05 18.61
N VAL A 133 -13.23 -2.26 18.73
CA VAL A 133 -14.67 -2.55 18.67
C VAL A 133 -15.15 -3.23 19.95
N SER A 134 -16.45 -3.31 20.16
CA SER A 134 -17.00 -4.05 21.30
C SER A 134 -16.97 -5.56 21.04
N VAL A 135 -16.90 -6.35 22.12
CA VAL A 135 -17.01 -7.82 22.04
C VAL A 135 -18.35 -8.27 21.44
N ALA A 136 -19.43 -7.51 21.70
CA ALA A 136 -20.74 -7.74 21.08
C ALA A 136 -20.67 -7.59 19.56
N THR A 137 -20.02 -6.53 19.07
CA THR A 137 -19.81 -6.29 17.63
C THR A 137 -19.04 -7.43 16.98
N LEU A 138 -18.00 -7.96 17.64
CA LEU A 138 -17.30 -9.14 17.13
C LEU A 138 -18.18 -10.38 17.09
N SER A 139 -19.00 -10.59 18.11
CA SER A 139 -19.91 -11.74 18.17
C SER A 139 -20.91 -11.69 17.02
N ASP A 140 -21.45 -10.51 16.73
CA ASP A 140 -22.34 -10.29 15.59
C ASP A 140 -21.61 -10.56 14.25
N TRP A 141 -20.36 -10.12 14.11
CA TRP A 141 -19.56 -10.38 12.92
C TRP A 141 -19.26 -11.87 12.72
N GLU A 142 -18.94 -12.61 13.78
CA GLU A 142 -18.65 -14.05 13.71
C GLU A 142 -19.87 -14.88 13.26
N ILE A 143 -21.09 -14.37 13.48
CA ILE A 143 -22.34 -15.03 13.10
C ILE A 143 -22.88 -14.50 11.77
N SER A 144 -22.45 -13.30 11.36
CA SER A 144 -22.86 -12.69 10.09
C SER A 144 -22.37 -13.49 8.88
N SER A 145 -23.19 -13.52 7.83
CA SER A 145 -22.80 -14.07 6.54
C SER A 145 -21.69 -13.27 5.87
N GLU A 146 -21.57 -11.97 6.17
CA GLU A 146 -20.59 -11.08 5.57
C GLU A 146 -20.20 -9.94 6.54
N LEU A 147 -18.90 -9.67 6.62
CA LEU A 147 -18.35 -8.52 7.34
C LEU A 147 -18.32 -7.27 6.44
N PRO A 148 -18.46 -6.06 7.01
CA PRO A 148 -18.19 -4.83 6.27
C PRO A 148 -16.79 -4.87 5.65
N LEU A 149 -16.69 -4.50 4.37
CA LEU A 149 -15.48 -4.70 3.56
C LEU A 149 -14.22 -4.08 4.18
N ALA A 150 -14.33 -2.88 4.73
CA ALA A 150 -13.25 -2.21 5.43
C ALA A 150 -12.78 -2.99 6.67
N ARG A 151 -13.71 -3.59 7.42
CA ARG A 151 -13.40 -4.39 8.61
C ARG A 151 -12.79 -5.74 8.24
N ALA A 152 -13.27 -6.35 7.16
CA ALA A 152 -12.65 -7.54 6.60
C ALA A 152 -11.21 -7.28 6.15
N ALA A 153 -10.93 -6.14 5.51
CA ALA A 153 -9.59 -5.74 5.10
C ALA A 153 -8.67 -5.46 6.30
N GLU A 154 -9.16 -4.70 7.29
CA GLU A 154 -8.44 -4.39 8.53
C GLU A 154 -8.06 -5.67 9.29
N ALA A 155 -9.02 -6.58 9.45
CA ALA A 155 -8.81 -7.87 10.07
C ALA A 155 -7.75 -8.70 9.34
N ARG A 156 -7.80 -8.77 8.00
CA ARG A 156 -6.76 -9.48 7.22
C ARG A 156 -5.38 -8.92 7.45
N HIS A 157 -5.25 -7.59 7.45
CA HIS A 157 -3.97 -6.95 7.68
C HIS A 157 -3.44 -7.22 9.08
N LEU A 158 -4.30 -7.18 10.10
CA LEU A 158 -3.96 -7.53 11.47
C LEU A 158 -3.50 -8.98 11.60
N PHE A 159 -4.26 -9.92 11.04
CA PHE A 159 -3.88 -11.34 11.06
C PHE A 159 -2.63 -11.63 10.24
N ALA A 160 -2.42 -10.96 9.11
CA ALA A 160 -1.20 -11.09 8.31
C ALA A 160 0.04 -10.57 9.06
N ALA A 161 -0.09 -9.44 9.76
CA ALA A 161 0.99 -8.91 10.59
C ALA A 161 1.39 -9.87 11.73
N MET A 162 0.42 -10.60 12.30
CA MET A 162 0.70 -11.61 13.33
C MET A 162 1.24 -12.93 12.77
N LYS A 163 0.81 -13.32 11.56
CA LYS A 163 1.23 -14.57 10.90
C LYS A 163 2.62 -14.50 10.27
N SER A 164 3.20 -13.31 10.15
CA SER A 164 4.60 -13.13 9.75
C SER A 164 5.49 -13.16 11.00
N PRO A 165 6.03 -14.32 11.45
CA PRO A 165 7.24 -14.27 12.24
C PRO A 165 8.33 -13.76 11.30
N GLU A 166 8.86 -12.56 11.54
CA GLU A 166 10.09 -12.06 10.92
C GLU A 166 11.12 -13.21 10.75
N PRO A 167 11.33 -13.76 9.54
CA PRO A 167 12.34 -14.79 9.34
C PRO A 167 13.68 -14.07 9.16
N GLY A 168 14.22 -13.48 10.23
CA GLY A 168 15.35 -12.57 10.08
C GLY A 168 16.07 -12.06 11.33
N ARG A 169 15.73 -12.48 12.55
CA ARG A 169 16.53 -12.18 13.76
C ARG A 169 17.04 -13.44 14.45
N ALA A 170 17.77 -14.25 13.68
CA ALA A 170 18.74 -15.18 14.22
C ALA A 170 20.14 -14.59 13.98
N GLY A 171 20.77 -14.07 15.04
CA GLY A 171 22.14 -13.58 14.97
C GLY A 171 22.48 -12.52 16.03
N SER A 172 22.78 -13.00 17.23
CA SER A 172 23.80 -12.48 18.14
C SER A 172 23.77 -10.99 18.52
N ASP A 173 23.25 -10.68 19.70
CA ASP A 173 24.13 -10.16 20.75
C ASP A 173 23.50 -10.33 22.14
N GLU A 174 24.22 -11.07 22.98
CA GLU A 174 23.98 -11.18 24.41
C GLU A 174 24.21 -9.83 25.12
N ARG A 175 23.52 -9.66 26.25
CA ARG A 175 23.71 -8.62 27.28
C ARG A 175 23.29 -7.20 26.91
N THR A 176 22.00 -6.94 27.13
CA THR A 176 21.63 -5.90 28.11
C THR A 176 20.50 -6.46 28.97
N SER A 177 20.91 -7.05 30.08
CA SER A 177 20.11 -7.15 31.29
C SER A 177 19.57 -5.76 31.62
N LEU A 178 18.24 -5.62 31.69
CA LEU A 178 17.56 -4.79 32.68
C LEU A 178 16.09 -5.21 32.76
N SER A 179 15.78 -5.91 33.84
CA SER A 179 14.48 -5.97 34.52
C SER A 179 13.31 -6.56 33.73
N ALA A 180 13.28 -7.89 33.71
CA ALA A 180 12.03 -8.62 33.75
C ALA A 180 11.25 -8.18 35.00
N TYR A 181 10.29 -7.27 34.82
CA TYR A 181 9.10 -7.29 35.66
C TYR A 181 8.09 -8.12 34.89
N THR A 182 7.81 -9.32 35.37
CA THR A 182 6.70 -10.08 34.81
C THR A 182 5.41 -9.32 35.11
N LEU A 183 4.45 -9.32 34.16
CA LEU A 183 3.15 -8.65 34.33
C LEU A 183 2.42 -9.07 35.62
N ALA A 184 2.72 -10.26 36.14
CA ALA A 184 2.23 -10.76 37.42
C ALA A 184 2.77 -9.96 38.62
N GLU A 185 4.06 -9.64 38.64
CA GLU A 185 4.68 -8.89 39.74
C GLU A 185 4.25 -7.41 39.74
N LEU A 186 4.03 -6.82 38.55
CA LEU A 186 3.49 -5.47 38.45
C LEU A 186 2.03 -5.41 38.94
N ALA A 187 1.24 -6.46 38.67
CA ALA A 187 -0.13 -6.57 39.17
C ALA A 187 -0.17 -6.74 40.70
N GLU A 188 0.75 -7.51 41.29
CA GLU A 188 0.85 -7.65 42.74
C GLU A 188 1.28 -6.33 43.43
N GLU A 189 2.19 -5.58 42.84
CA GLU A 189 2.66 -4.31 43.41
C GLU A 189 1.58 -3.22 43.36
N ILE A 190 0.75 -3.19 42.31
CA ILE A 190 -0.42 -2.30 42.24
C ILE A 190 -1.45 -2.69 43.31
N ALA A 191 -1.71 -3.98 43.49
CA ALA A 191 -2.65 -4.48 44.51
C ALA A 191 -2.16 -4.26 45.95
N ARG A 192 -0.84 -4.20 46.17
CA ARG A 192 -0.25 -3.87 47.48
C ARG A 192 -0.49 -2.41 47.84
N ARG A 193 -0.22 -1.46 46.92
CA ARG A 193 -0.42 -0.02 47.17
C ARG A 193 -1.88 0.34 47.45
N ALA A 194 -2.83 -0.29 46.76
CA ALA A 194 -4.25 -0.05 47.01
C ALA A 194 -4.74 -0.47 48.41
N ARG A 195 -3.99 -1.31 49.15
CA ARG A 195 -4.33 -1.72 50.53
C ARG A 195 -3.73 -0.83 51.60
N GLU A 196 -2.66 -0.09 51.28
CA GLU A 196 -1.97 0.79 52.23
C GLU A 196 -2.62 2.19 52.27
N GLU A 197 -3.43 2.53 51.27
CA GLU A 197 -4.14 3.83 51.16
C GLU A 197 -5.60 3.79 51.64
N SER A 198 -6.06 2.68 52.26
CA SER A 198 -7.42 2.51 52.82
C SER A 198 -7.43 2.45 54.33
#